data_AF-A0A553MYA6-F1
#
_entry.id   AF-A0A553MYA6-F1
#
_cell.length_a   1.000
_cell.length_b   1.000
_cell.length_c   1.000
_cell.angle_alpha   90.00
_cell.angle_beta   90.00
_cell.angle_gamma   90.00
#
_symmetry.space_group_name_H-M   'P 1'
#
loop_
_entity.id
_entity.type
_entity.pdbx_description
1 polymer ?
#
loop_
_entity_poly.entity_id
_entity_poly.type
_entity_poly.pdbx_seq_one_letter_code
_entity_poly.pdbx_strand_id
1 'polypeptide(L)'
;MASDGSPSRDTPEKQKRKKKQKQRVEDDEEGRSSDGAEVRLDDDDDDDADEEKRLEKFAEEDIQRLTAAGHAALQSGDNHAAVKHFRSAYSYASKLGTRRVSKTCALNLGAAYVEAGNAEKGLRVLQRQGSSGRVADLQFNLGTALEALADAMEFEEAVRSLLRAGESYSSSGNPTEAALALRDAGKVMLQCGRDSSEEILNVLTNSLELSMRITHSETRGRILNTLGLLFSQMSLSSEAVECFQQALPLLSGNTQTLAVVLQNLGATHNTLGEFQKALSYHKEAAQLYGSLGRRAAQGRCFSNLGFALMELAEIEEARESYTHSLLAFKDSVCEALGAIRLQMREPEKAVVHFQEALGLLSRCQDVSSSVQERLVNKLSEALQHKLILQQRKAVAQRRHSQRLPGAAMRRPDVLIGRREMMNSGGNTHDRNQVSTEFHSEEPEKEDYSNTLPEANRNLNNTHDETDTGQQVISSQPENGPGEPSVECGKQMNGTLPLVSGTVTPPPGRHKATPPQRTLKSRFCTVM
;
A
#
# COMPACT_ATOMS: atom_id res chain seq x y z
N MET A 1 32.42 69.23 -1.94
CA MET A 1 33.53 69.47 -0.98
C MET A 1 33.70 68.15 -0.24
N ALA A 2 34.62 67.26 -0.66
CA ALA A 2 36.01 67.15 -0.17
C ALA A 2 36.02 66.99 1.38
N SER A 3 36.61 65.98 2.01
CA SER A 3 37.90 65.29 1.81
C SER A 3 37.94 64.14 2.84
N ASP A 4 38.31 62.89 2.51
CA ASP A 4 39.68 62.36 2.35
C ASP A 4 40.23 61.73 3.65
N GLY A 5 40.86 60.56 3.54
CA GLY A 5 41.45 59.84 4.69
C GLY A 5 41.52 58.31 4.58
N SER A 6 42.32 57.79 3.65
CA SER A 6 43.02 56.48 3.77
C SER A 6 44.54 56.77 3.91
N PRO A 7 45.50 55.82 4.08
CA PRO A 7 45.42 54.35 4.12
C PRO A 7 46.37 53.65 5.16
N SER A 8 46.32 52.32 5.28
CA SER A 8 47.56 51.51 5.40
C SER A 8 47.37 50.10 4.84
N ARG A 9 48.35 49.68 4.03
CA ARG A 9 48.50 48.41 3.31
C ARG A 9 49.51 47.55 4.05
N ASP A 10 49.35 46.24 4.01
CA ASP A 10 50.47 45.30 4.07
C ASP A 10 50.23 44.12 3.12
N THR A 11 51.23 43.82 2.29
CA THR A 11 51.27 42.72 1.32
C THR A 11 52.50 41.82 1.56
N PRO A 12 52.47 40.56 1.08
CA PRO A 12 53.39 39.49 1.48
C PRO A 12 54.57 39.34 0.51
N GLU A 13 55.82 39.40 1.01
CA GLU A 13 56.99 39.10 0.16
C GLU A 13 58.25 38.70 0.96
N LYS A 14 58.41 37.42 1.33
CA LYS A 14 59.72 36.85 1.74
C LYS A 14 59.86 35.38 1.32
N GLN A 15 60.09 35.17 0.03
CA GLN A 15 60.88 34.05 -0.48
C GLN A 15 61.86 34.61 -1.52
N LYS A 16 63.02 33.95 -1.65
CA LYS A 16 64.13 34.22 -2.59
C LYS A 16 65.16 35.24 -2.08
N ARG A 17 66.12 34.74 -1.30
CA ARG A 17 67.55 35.07 -1.44
C ARG A 17 68.35 34.19 -0.49
N LYS A 18 68.90 33.09 -1.01
CA LYS A 18 70.22 32.50 -0.68
C LYS A 18 70.32 31.11 -1.32
N LYS A 19 70.61 31.11 -2.62
CA LYS A 19 71.22 29.99 -3.33
C LYS A 19 72.55 30.53 -3.89
N LYS A 20 73.60 29.71 -3.78
CA LYS A 20 74.99 29.88 -4.27
C LYS A 20 75.93 30.78 -3.46
N GLN A 21 76.84 30.15 -2.73
CA GLN A 21 78.31 30.12 -2.91
C GLN A 21 78.85 29.55 -1.57
N LYS A 22 79.53 28.41 -1.51
CA LYS A 22 80.94 28.28 -1.87
C LYS A 22 81.34 26.79 -1.86
N GLN A 23 82.12 26.41 -2.87
CA GLN A 23 82.72 25.10 -3.14
C GLN A 23 83.90 24.76 -2.18
N ARG A 24 84.11 23.44 -2.04
CA ARG A 24 85.37 22.65 -1.96
C ARG A 24 86.53 23.17 -1.09
N VAL A 25 87.04 22.30 -0.21
CA VAL A 25 88.41 21.72 -0.25
C VAL A 25 88.36 20.34 0.43
N GLU A 26 89.11 19.39 -0.16
CA GLU A 26 89.27 17.98 0.19
C GLU A 26 90.24 17.76 1.37
N ASP A 27 90.25 16.53 1.88
CA ASP A 27 91.43 15.72 2.23
C ASP A 27 91.49 15.09 3.65
N ASP A 28 91.81 13.80 3.56
CA ASP A 28 92.57 12.92 4.45
C ASP A 28 91.89 11.81 5.27
N GLU A 29 92.44 10.62 4.97
CA GLU A 29 92.15 9.25 5.38
C GLU A 29 92.41 8.98 6.87
N GLU A 30 91.76 7.95 7.43
CA GLU A 30 92.45 6.75 7.93
C GLU A 30 91.43 5.74 8.47
N GLY A 31 91.56 4.49 8.04
CA GLY A 31 90.68 3.40 8.42
C GLY A 31 90.96 2.82 9.81
N ARG A 32 89.92 2.26 10.42
CA ARG A 32 90.03 1.13 11.35
C ARG A 32 88.71 0.37 11.43
N SER A 33 88.82 -0.95 11.36
CA SER A 33 87.73 -1.90 11.50
C SER A 33 87.20 -1.92 12.94
N SER A 34 85.92 -2.20 13.10
CA SER A 34 85.41 -3.18 14.06
C SER A 34 83.89 -3.26 13.95
N ASP A 35 83.42 -4.51 14.01
CA ASP A 35 82.04 -4.95 13.98
C ASP A 35 81.14 -4.16 14.94
N GLY A 36 80.02 -3.68 14.40
CA GLY A 36 78.89 -3.15 15.14
C GLY A 36 77.62 -3.50 14.40
N ALA A 37 76.84 -4.42 14.94
CA ALA A 37 75.58 -4.87 14.40
C ALA A 37 74.56 -3.72 14.28
N GLU A 38 74.20 -3.35 13.06
CA GLU A 38 72.92 -2.71 12.78
C GLU A 38 71.99 -3.77 12.19
N VAL A 39 71.10 -4.28 13.04
CA VAL A 39 69.87 -4.93 12.59
C VAL A 39 69.07 -3.85 11.86
N ARG A 40 69.05 -3.92 10.53
CA ARG A 40 68.01 -3.28 9.74
C ARG A 40 66.69 -3.89 10.16
N LEU A 41 65.89 -3.12 10.88
CA LEU A 41 64.44 -3.30 10.90
C LEU A 41 63.94 -2.66 9.60
N ASP A 42 64.07 -3.39 8.50
CA ASP A 42 63.46 -3.04 7.22
C ASP A 42 61.97 -3.43 7.33
N ASP A 43 61.11 -2.41 7.36
CA ASP A 43 59.82 -2.31 6.67
C ASP A 43 58.89 -3.55 6.66
N ASP A 44 58.19 -3.83 7.77
CA ASP A 44 56.99 -4.70 7.78
C ASP A 44 55.65 -3.90 7.74
N ASP A 45 55.69 -2.57 7.77
CA ASP A 45 54.47 -1.72 7.84
C ASP A 45 53.75 -1.55 6.47
N ASP A 46 54.37 -1.92 5.35
CA ASP A 46 53.80 -1.74 4.00
C ASP A 46 52.90 -2.91 3.55
N ASP A 47 53.13 -4.15 4.02
CA ASP A 47 52.31 -5.32 3.66
C ASP A 47 50.96 -5.35 4.41
N ASP A 48 50.93 -4.93 5.68
CA ASP A 48 49.69 -4.83 6.48
C ASP A 48 48.74 -3.75 5.93
N ALA A 49 49.28 -2.64 5.43
CA ALA A 49 48.49 -1.55 4.84
C ALA A 49 47.85 -1.95 3.49
N ASP A 50 48.47 -2.85 2.74
CA ASP A 50 47.92 -3.39 1.50
C ASP A 50 46.91 -4.52 1.76
N GLU A 51 47.05 -5.28 2.85
CA GLU A 51 46.04 -6.25 3.30
C GLU A 51 44.79 -5.56 3.87
N GLU A 52 44.95 -4.49 4.66
CA GLU A 52 43.84 -3.67 5.19
C GLU A 52 43.03 -3.04 4.05
N LYS A 53 43.69 -2.43 3.05
CA LYS A 53 43.03 -1.90 1.85
C LYS A 53 42.30 -2.97 1.04
N ARG A 54 42.84 -4.20 0.96
CA ARG A 54 42.16 -5.32 0.30
C ARG A 54 40.90 -5.69 1.07
N LEU A 55 40.96 -5.81 2.38
CA LEU A 55 39.81 -6.14 3.24
C LEU A 55 38.72 -5.06 3.19
N GLU A 56 39.10 -3.78 3.17
CA GLU A 56 38.17 -2.66 2.97
C GLU A 56 37.44 -2.77 1.63
N LYS A 57 38.19 -3.02 0.55
CA LYS A 57 37.62 -3.19 -0.80
C LYS A 57 36.66 -4.38 -0.89
N PHE A 58 37.02 -5.52 -0.29
CA PHE A 58 36.12 -6.68 -0.22
C PHE A 58 34.83 -6.35 0.54
N ALA A 59 34.92 -5.59 1.63
CA ALA A 59 33.75 -5.20 2.41
C ALA A 59 32.86 -4.18 1.68
N GLU A 60 33.44 -3.28 0.87
CA GLU A 60 32.69 -2.38 -0.02
C GLU A 60 31.92 -3.16 -1.10
N GLU A 61 32.55 -4.16 -1.72
CA GLU A 61 31.88 -5.05 -2.70
C GLU A 61 30.69 -5.78 -2.07
N ASP A 62 30.82 -6.25 -0.83
CA ASP A 62 29.73 -6.91 -0.12
C ASP A 62 28.57 -5.96 0.22
N ILE A 63 28.86 -4.71 0.58
CA ILE A 63 27.83 -3.68 0.78
C ILE A 63 27.09 -3.40 -0.53
N GLN A 64 27.80 -3.28 -1.64
CA GLN A 64 27.19 -3.09 -2.96
C GLN A 64 26.30 -4.29 -3.35
N ARG A 65 26.77 -5.52 -3.15
CA ARG A 65 25.97 -6.74 -3.38
C ARG A 65 24.72 -6.78 -2.52
N LEU A 66 24.84 -6.48 -1.23
CA LEU A 66 23.72 -6.48 -0.29
C LEU A 66 22.70 -5.40 -0.63
N THR A 67 23.14 -4.19 -0.99
CA THR A 67 22.21 -3.13 -1.40
C THR A 67 21.52 -3.45 -2.72
N ALA A 68 22.23 -4.03 -3.70
CA ALA A 68 21.62 -4.53 -4.94
C ALA A 68 20.58 -5.63 -4.69
N ALA A 69 20.88 -6.58 -3.79
CA ALA A 69 19.93 -7.61 -3.38
C ALA A 69 18.69 -7.01 -2.68
N GLY A 70 18.88 -5.96 -1.87
CA GLY A 70 17.78 -5.20 -1.26
C GLY A 70 16.87 -4.55 -2.30
N HIS A 71 17.44 -3.90 -3.32
CA HIS A 71 16.68 -3.33 -4.44
C HIS A 71 15.93 -4.40 -5.24
N ALA A 72 16.57 -5.52 -5.53
CA ALA A 72 15.93 -6.66 -6.21
C ALA A 72 14.76 -7.23 -5.40
N ALA A 73 14.92 -7.33 -4.07
CA ALA A 73 13.85 -7.77 -3.17
C ALA A 73 12.65 -6.81 -3.21
N LEU A 74 12.88 -5.49 -3.19
CA LEU A 74 11.81 -4.49 -3.35
C LEU A 74 11.07 -4.63 -4.69
N GLN A 75 11.80 -4.83 -5.79
CA GLN A 75 11.22 -5.06 -7.12
C GLN A 75 10.37 -6.33 -7.17
N SER A 76 10.79 -7.38 -6.44
CA SER A 76 10.01 -8.62 -6.30
C SER A 76 8.83 -8.51 -5.32
N GLY A 77 8.74 -7.40 -4.58
CA GLY A 77 7.70 -7.12 -3.60
C GLY A 77 7.94 -7.73 -2.20
N ASP A 78 9.10 -8.34 -1.97
CA ASP A 78 9.49 -8.89 -0.67
C ASP A 78 10.16 -7.81 0.21
N ASN A 79 9.32 -7.01 0.85
CA ASN A 79 9.77 -5.93 1.73
C ASN A 79 10.55 -6.46 2.95
N HIS A 80 10.27 -7.70 3.39
CA HIS A 80 10.96 -8.30 4.53
C HIS A 80 12.39 -8.71 4.17
N ALA A 81 12.57 -9.35 3.00
CA ALA A 81 13.89 -9.64 2.47
C ALA A 81 14.69 -8.35 2.20
N ALA A 82 14.04 -7.31 1.66
CA ALA A 82 14.68 -6.01 1.47
C ALA A 82 15.24 -5.43 2.78
N VAL A 83 14.42 -5.40 3.85
CA VAL A 83 14.87 -4.98 5.19
C VAL A 83 16.07 -5.80 5.66
N LYS A 84 16.06 -7.13 5.48
CA LYS A 84 17.18 -8.00 5.87
C LYS A 84 18.47 -7.63 5.14
N HIS A 85 18.40 -7.43 3.82
CA HIS A 85 19.54 -7.05 3.01
C HIS A 85 20.08 -5.67 3.37
N PHE A 86 19.23 -4.64 3.46
CA PHE A 86 19.66 -3.29 3.83
C PHE A 86 20.17 -3.20 5.28
N ARG A 87 19.61 -3.99 6.20
CA ARG A 87 20.11 -4.05 7.59
C ARG A 87 21.52 -4.63 7.64
N SER A 88 21.77 -5.67 6.84
CA SER A 88 23.11 -6.26 6.72
C SER A 88 24.07 -5.24 6.11
N ALA A 89 23.71 -4.60 4.98
CA ALA A 89 24.52 -3.56 4.35
C ALA A 89 24.87 -2.42 5.33
N TYR A 90 23.89 -1.94 6.10
CA TYR A 90 24.10 -0.90 7.11
C TYR A 90 25.03 -1.36 8.24
N SER A 91 24.90 -2.62 8.69
CA SER A 91 25.79 -3.17 9.71
C SER A 91 27.23 -3.28 9.24
N TYR A 92 27.47 -3.66 7.98
CA TYR A 92 28.81 -3.74 7.40
C TYR A 92 29.39 -2.32 7.20
N ALA A 93 28.61 -1.42 6.59
CA ALA A 93 29.02 -0.03 6.38
C ALA A 93 29.35 0.70 7.69
N SER A 94 28.65 0.39 8.78
CA SER A 94 28.92 0.99 10.09
C SER A 94 30.23 0.47 10.71
N LYS A 95 30.63 -0.77 10.41
CA LYS A 95 31.90 -1.35 10.87
C LYS A 95 33.11 -0.78 10.12
N LEU A 96 32.96 -0.49 8.82
CA LEU A 96 34.02 0.13 8.00
C LEU A 96 34.27 1.61 8.32
N GLY A 97 33.43 2.26 9.13
CA GLY A 97 33.61 3.67 9.49
C GLY A 97 33.36 4.68 8.35
N THR A 98 32.98 4.23 7.15
CA THR A 98 32.74 5.09 5.99
C THR A 98 31.43 5.87 6.14
N ARG A 99 31.51 7.08 6.72
CA ARG A 99 30.34 7.91 7.10
C ARG A 99 29.33 8.12 5.97
N ARG A 100 29.78 8.31 4.73
CA ARG A 100 28.89 8.53 3.56
C ARG A 100 28.11 7.27 3.17
N VAL A 101 28.79 6.13 3.14
CA VAL A 101 28.19 4.83 2.79
C VAL A 101 27.25 4.36 3.89
N SER A 102 27.66 4.49 5.16
CA SER A 102 26.82 4.19 6.32
C SER A 102 25.53 5.01 6.33
N LYS A 103 25.59 6.33 6.09
CA LYS A 103 24.40 7.19 5.96
C LYS A 103 23.46 6.74 4.84
N THR A 104 24.01 6.37 3.68
CA THR A 104 23.21 5.87 2.55
C THR A 104 22.52 4.55 2.90
N CYS A 105 23.25 3.62 3.51
CA CYS A 105 22.68 2.34 3.93
C CYS A 105 21.61 2.53 5.01
N ALA A 106 21.81 3.49 5.93
CA ALA A 106 20.82 3.85 6.92
C ALA A 106 19.54 4.43 6.30
N LEU A 107 19.69 5.31 5.31
CA LEU A 107 18.57 5.89 4.56
C LEU A 107 17.74 4.79 3.89
N ASN A 108 18.40 3.88 3.16
CA ASN A 108 17.74 2.75 2.51
C ASN A 108 17.07 1.80 3.52
N LEU A 109 17.72 1.56 4.66
CA LEU A 109 17.16 0.74 5.74
C LEU A 109 15.91 1.40 6.35
N GLY A 110 15.96 2.70 6.61
CA GLY A 110 14.83 3.48 7.12
C GLY A 110 13.63 3.42 6.18
N ALA A 111 13.86 3.69 4.89
CA ALA A 111 12.86 3.56 3.83
C ALA A 111 12.29 2.13 3.74
N ALA A 112 13.13 1.11 3.80
CA ALA A 112 12.68 -0.29 3.76
C ALA A 112 11.78 -0.66 4.95
N TYR A 113 12.05 -0.12 6.14
CA TYR A 113 11.16 -0.31 7.30
C TYR A 113 9.79 0.34 7.08
N VAL A 114 9.73 1.53 6.49
CA VAL A 114 8.46 2.21 6.16
C VAL A 114 7.67 1.36 5.15
N GLU A 115 8.31 0.91 4.07
CA GLU A 115 7.67 0.01 3.07
C GLU A 115 7.20 -1.31 3.68
N ALA A 116 7.90 -1.83 4.68
CA ALA A 116 7.51 -3.05 5.40
C ALA A 116 6.38 -2.83 6.45
N GLY A 117 5.83 -1.61 6.56
CA GLY A 117 4.78 -1.27 7.52
C GLY A 117 5.29 -1.03 8.94
N ASN A 118 6.59 -0.82 9.13
CA ASN A 118 7.19 -0.49 10.42
C ASN A 118 7.71 0.95 10.42
N ALA A 119 6.80 1.90 10.22
CA ALA A 119 7.12 3.31 10.07
C ALA A 119 7.86 3.89 11.28
N GLU A 120 7.53 3.45 12.50
CA GLU A 120 8.18 3.92 13.72
C GLU A 120 9.68 3.57 13.75
N LYS A 121 10.06 2.32 13.42
CA LYS A 121 11.47 1.94 13.31
C LYS A 121 12.16 2.67 12.16
N GLY A 122 11.45 2.84 11.04
CA GLY A 122 11.94 3.62 9.90
C GLY A 122 12.30 5.05 10.30
N LEU A 123 11.36 5.74 10.95
CA LEU A 123 11.52 7.10 11.45
C LEU A 123 12.72 7.23 12.40
N ARG A 124 12.86 6.32 13.38
CA ARG A 124 14.00 6.34 14.31
C ARG A 124 15.34 6.18 13.60
N VAL A 125 15.43 5.36 12.55
CA VAL A 125 16.66 5.19 11.77
C VAL A 125 16.97 6.45 10.96
N LEU A 126 15.95 7.07 10.36
CA LEU A 126 16.06 8.27 9.54
C LEU A 126 16.42 9.51 10.38
N GLN A 127 15.78 9.73 11.54
CA GLN A 127 16.06 10.86 12.43
C GLN A 127 17.48 10.87 12.98
N ARG A 128 18.10 9.69 13.13
CA ARG A 128 19.52 9.58 13.53
C ARG A 128 20.49 10.03 12.42
N GLN A 129 20.01 10.22 11.19
CA GLN A 129 20.82 10.73 10.10
C GLN A 129 20.88 12.26 10.15
N GLY A 130 22.07 12.82 10.38
CA GLY A 130 22.28 14.27 10.30
C GLY A 130 22.36 14.82 8.86
N SER A 131 22.29 16.15 8.75
CA SER A 131 22.08 16.95 7.53
C SER A 131 23.22 16.99 6.48
N SER A 132 23.79 15.86 6.03
CA SER A 132 24.81 15.91 4.96
C SER A 132 24.55 15.01 3.76
N GLY A 133 24.67 15.59 2.56
CA GLY A 133 24.91 14.92 1.27
C GLY A 133 23.68 14.44 0.50
N ARG A 134 22.61 14.02 1.19
CA ARG A 134 21.33 13.58 0.57
C ARG A 134 20.12 14.08 1.38
N VAL A 135 20.08 15.40 1.59
CA VAL A 135 19.06 16.03 2.42
C VAL A 135 17.66 15.83 1.81
N ALA A 136 17.52 15.97 0.48
CA ALA A 136 16.23 15.80 -0.19
C ALA A 136 15.61 14.40 0.02
N ASP A 137 16.34 13.32 -0.28
CA ASP A 137 15.84 11.94 -0.11
C ASP A 137 15.56 11.61 1.36
N LEU A 138 16.38 12.11 2.29
CA LEU A 138 16.14 11.95 3.72
C LEU A 138 14.85 12.66 4.15
N GLN A 139 14.66 13.92 3.75
CA GLN A 139 13.46 14.70 4.06
C GLN A 139 12.21 14.08 3.46
N PHE A 140 12.29 13.59 2.22
CA PHE A 140 11.19 12.88 1.59
C PHE A 140 10.82 11.63 2.40
N ASN A 141 11.80 10.78 2.74
CA ASN A 141 11.56 9.56 3.52
C ASN A 141 11.06 9.83 4.94
N LEU A 142 11.51 10.91 5.58
CA LEU A 142 10.96 11.37 6.86
C LEU A 142 9.49 11.74 6.70
N GLY A 143 9.16 12.51 5.66
CA GLY A 143 7.78 12.85 5.31
C GLY A 143 6.89 11.63 5.13
N THR A 144 7.34 10.65 4.34
CA THR A 144 6.61 9.38 4.13
C THR A 144 6.48 8.56 5.42
N ALA A 145 7.51 8.54 6.27
CA ALA A 145 7.45 7.81 7.54
C ALA A 145 6.46 8.45 8.52
N LEU A 146 6.44 9.79 8.60
CA LEU A 146 5.55 10.56 9.45
C LEU A 146 4.09 10.47 8.97
N GLU A 147 3.84 10.58 7.66
CA GLU A 147 2.53 10.33 7.06
C GLU A 147 1.98 8.94 7.47
N ALA A 148 2.86 7.92 7.50
CA ALA A 148 2.47 6.55 7.81
C ALA A 148 2.16 6.30 9.30
N LEU A 149 2.51 7.20 10.21
CA LEU A 149 2.27 7.06 11.66
C LEU A 149 0.92 7.62 12.11
N ALA A 150 0.28 8.44 11.28
CA ALA A 150 -1.14 8.77 11.36
C ALA A 150 -1.66 9.38 12.69
N ASP A 151 -0.89 10.21 13.39
CA ASP A 151 -1.44 11.17 14.36
C ASP A 151 -1.25 12.64 13.92
N ALA A 152 -2.12 13.52 14.42
CA ALA A 152 -2.24 14.91 13.98
C ALA A 152 -0.95 15.74 14.16
N MET A 153 -0.10 15.39 15.12
CA MET A 153 1.18 16.06 15.37
C MET A 153 2.25 15.67 14.34
N GLU A 154 2.23 14.44 13.82
CA GLU A 154 3.22 14.02 12.82
C GLU A 154 2.96 14.61 11.44
N PHE A 155 1.72 14.99 11.13
CA PHE A 155 1.42 15.51 9.80
C PHE A 155 2.05 16.88 9.51
N GLU A 156 2.08 17.81 10.48
CA GLU A 156 2.76 19.10 10.26
C GLU A 156 4.25 18.90 9.96
N GLU A 157 4.88 17.94 10.66
CA GLU A 157 6.28 17.60 10.40
C GLU A 157 6.45 16.86 9.08
N ALA A 158 5.47 16.03 8.68
CA ALA A 158 5.44 15.36 7.39
C ALA A 158 5.38 16.39 6.24
N VAL A 159 4.44 17.33 6.30
CA VAL A 159 4.31 18.42 5.31
C VAL A 159 5.58 19.25 5.25
N ARG A 160 6.13 19.69 6.39
CA ARG A 160 7.39 20.44 6.44
C ARG A 160 8.55 19.66 5.79
N SER A 161 8.63 18.35 6.03
CA SER A 161 9.68 17.51 5.45
C SER A 161 9.51 17.34 3.94
N LEU A 162 8.29 17.13 3.46
CA LEU A 162 7.99 16.98 2.03
C LEU A 162 8.20 18.28 1.25
N LEU A 163 7.81 19.43 1.81
CA LEU A 163 8.06 20.74 1.19
C LEU A 163 9.55 21.02 1.05
N ARG A 164 10.35 20.78 2.12
CA ARG A 164 11.82 20.89 2.07
C ARG A 164 12.44 19.96 1.02
N ALA A 165 11.91 18.75 0.89
CA ALA A 165 12.35 17.82 -0.15
C ALA A 165 12.04 18.40 -1.55
N GLY A 166 10.82 18.88 -1.77
CA GLY A 166 10.39 19.49 -3.03
C GLY A 166 11.25 20.69 -3.45
N GLU A 167 11.54 21.59 -2.51
CA GLU A 167 12.44 22.74 -2.72
C GLU A 167 13.85 22.26 -3.10
N SER A 168 14.42 21.33 -2.32
CA SER A 168 15.76 20.81 -2.57
C SER A 168 15.87 20.11 -3.93
N TYR A 169 14.86 19.34 -4.34
CA TYR A 169 14.84 18.71 -5.66
C TYR A 169 14.69 19.74 -6.78
N SER A 170 13.86 20.77 -6.58
CA SER A 170 13.67 21.86 -7.55
C SER A 170 14.98 22.62 -7.79
N SER A 171 15.69 23.00 -6.71
CA SER A 171 17.00 23.66 -6.81
C SER A 171 18.08 22.77 -7.44
N SER A 172 17.93 21.44 -7.34
CA SER A 172 18.85 20.47 -7.93
C SER A 172 18.53 20.13 -9.40
N GLY A 173 17.47 20.72 -9.98
CA GLY A 173 17.06 20.44 -11.36
C GLY A 173 16.40 19.07 -11.57
N ASN A 174 15.79 18.50 -10.51
CA ASN A 174 15.07 17.23 -10.56
C ASN A 174 13.55 17.45 -10.49
N PRO A 175 12.88 17.81 -11.61
CA PRO A 175 11.46 18.19 -11.61
C PRO A 175 10.54 17.02 -11.25
N THR A 176 10.93 15.79 -11.56
CA THR A 176 10.16 14.58 -11.24
C THR A 176 10.03 14.39 -9.73
N GLU A 177 11.15 14.37 -9.02
CA GLU A 177 11.19 14.21 -7.57
C GLU A 177 10.56 15.40 -6.86
N ALA A 178 10.75 16.62 -7.38
CA ALA A 178 10.12 17.81 -6.84
C ALA A 178 8.59 17.75 -6.94
N ALA A 179 8.05 17.40 -8.11
CA ALA A 179 6.61 17.23 -8.31
C ALA A 179 6.03 16.14 -7.40
N LEU A 180 6.72 15.00 -7.26
CA LEU A 180 6.27 13.93 -6.36
C LEU A 180 6.20 14.38 -4.90
N ALA A 181 7.22 15.10 -4.43
CA ALA A 181 7.27 15.62 -3.06
C ALA A 181 6.16 16.64 -2.78
N LEU A 182 5.94 17.59 -3.69
CA LEU A 182 4.88 18.60 -3.53
C LEU A 182 3.48 17.99 -3.64
N ARG A 183 3.25 17.06 -4.56
CA ARG A 183 2.01 16.28 -4.66
C ARG A 183 1.71 15.55 -3.34
N ASP A 184 2.70 14.89 -2.77
CA ASP A 184 2.53 14.16 -1.50
C ASP A 184 2.34 15.13 -0.33
N ALA A 185 2.99 16.29 -0.33
CA ALA A 185 2.73 17.34 0.66
C ALA A 185 1.27 17.80 0.60
N GLY A 186 0.77 18.17 -0.58
CA GLY A 186 -0.62 18.62 -0.75
C GLY A 186 -1.65 17.55 -0.38
N LYS A 187 -1.35 16.27 -0.65
CA LYS A 187 -2.16 15.15 -0.17
C LYS A 187 -2.22 15.10 1.37
N VAL A 188 -1.08 15.22 2.05
CA VAL A 188 -1.04 15.22 3.52
C VAL A 188 -1.79 16.44 4.07
N MET A 189 -1.61 17.62 3.48
CA MET A 189 -2.33 18.84 3.89
C MET A 189 -3.85 18.65 3.82
N LEU A 190 -4.36 18.03 2.73
CA LEU A 190 -5.78 17.68 2.59
C LEU A 190 -6.27 16.66 3.63
N GLN A 191 -5.42 15.72 4.05
CA GLN A 191 -5.76 14.76 5.10
C GLN A 191 -5.83 15.41 6.50
N CYS A 192 -5.01 16.44 6.74
CA CYS A 192 -4.98 17.16 8.01
C CYS A 192 -6.18 18.08 8.20
N GLY A 193 -6.60 18.74 7.12
CA GLY A 193 -7.65 19.77 7.15
C GLY A 193 -7.29 21.01 7.97
N ARG A 194 -5.99 21.26 8.24
CA ARG A 194 -5.51 22.42 9.03
C ARG A 194 -4.98 23.55 8.17
N ASP A 195 -4.46 23.21 6.99
CA ASP A 195 -3.94 24.19 6.04
C ASP A 195 -5.08 24.87 5.28
N SER A 196 -4.87 26.12 4.88
CA SER A 196 -5.84 26.86 4.08
C SER A 196 -5.97 26.27 2.67
N SER A 197 -7.15 26.43 2.07
CA SER A 197 -7.36 25.99 0.68
C SER A 197 -6.39 26.67 -0.30
N GLU A 198 -5.95 27.89 -0.03
CA GLU A 198 -5.00 28.64 -0.86
C GLU A 198 -3.59 28.03 -0.79
N GLU A 199 -3.11 27.67 0.40
CA GLU A 199 -1.81 27.02 0.57
C GLU A 199 -1.77 25.67 -0.15
N ILE A 200 -2.82 24.86 0.01
CA ILE A 200 -2.93 23.56 -0.68
C ILE A 200 -2.93 23.77 -2.19
N LEU A 201 -3.74 24.70 -2.68
CA LEU A 201 -3.83 25.01 -4.11
C LEU A 201 -2.47 25.42 -4.68
N ASN A 202 -1.72 26.25 -3.94
CA ASN A 202 -0.42 26.74 -4.38
C ASN A 202 0.60 25.58 -4.47
N VAL A 203 0.63 24.69 -3.48
CA VAL A 203 1.50 23.49 -3.48
C VAL A 203 1.15 22.54 -4.63
N LEU A 204 -0.14 22.27 -4.87
CA LEU A 204 -0.58 21.39 -5.94
C LEU A 204 -0.34 22.00 -7.34
N THR A 205 -0.53 23.31 -7.49
CA THR A 205 -0.25 24.02 -8.74
C THR A 205 1.24 24.02 -9.08
N ASN A 206 2.10 24.22 -8.07
CA ASN A 206 3.56 24.08 -8.25
C ASN A 206 3.94 22.66 -8.68
N SER A 207 3.31 21.63 -8.09
CA SER A 207 3.50 20.24 -8.52
C SER A 207 3.04 20.02 -9.96
N LEU A 208 1.93 20.65 -10.37
CA LEU A 208 1.39 20.56 -11.73
C LEU A 208 2.35 21.18 -12.74
N GLU A 209 2.86 22.39 -12.47
CA GLU A 209 3.84 23.07 -13.34
C GLU A 209 5.11 22.25 -13.53
N LEU A 210 5.67 21.73 -12.42
CA LEU A 210 6.85 20.85 -12.48
C LEU A 210 6.58 19.58 -13.29
N SER A 211 5.36 19.02 -13.19
CA SER A 211 4.99 17.83 -13.94
C SER A 211 5.02 18.05 -15.46
N MET A 212 4.78 19.27 -15.93
CA MET A 212 4.85 19.61 -17.37
C MET A 212 6.27 19.55 -17.92
N ARG A 213 7.29 19.64 -17.06
CA ARG A 213 8.72 19.57 -17.41
C ARG A 213 9.25 18.13 -17.42
N ILE A 214 8.44 17.15 -17.00
CA ILE A 214 8.82 15.74 -16.94
C ILE A 214 8.74 15.12 -18.34
N THR A 215 9.84 14.53 -18.80
CA THR A 215 9.96 13.89 -20.11
C THR A 215 9.41 12.46 -20.14
N HIS A 216 9.48 11.75 -19.00
CA HIS A 216 9.01 10.37 -18.92
C HIS A 216 7.47 10.30 -18.84
N SER A 217 6.85 9.89 -19.95
CA SER A 217 5.39 9.88 -20.17
C SER A 217 4.61 9.20 -19.04
N GLU A 218 4.99 7.98 -18.64
CA GLU A 218 4.22 7.21 -17.65
C GLU A 218 4.26 7.85 -16.25
N THR A 219 5.43 8.32 -15.81
CA THR A 219 5.55 9.03 -14.52
C THR A 219 4.78 10.33 -14.54
N ARG A 220 4.88 11.12 -15.63
CA ARG A 220 4.09 12.35 -15.79
C ARG A 220 2.59 12.06 -15.72
N GLY A 221 2.11 11.06 -16.46
CA GLY A 221 0.71 10.65 -16.44
C GLY A 221 0.24 10.24 -15.05
N ARG A 222 1.04 9.47 -14.30
CA ARG A 222 0.70 9.06 -12.92
C ARG A 222 0.60 10.24 -11.95
N ILE A 223 1.51 11.21 -12.08
CA ILE A 223 1.47 12.45 -11.28
C ILE A 223 0.20 13.24 -11.61
N LEU A 224 -0.09 13.47 -12.90
CA LEU A 224 -1.30 14.17 -13.35
C LEU A 224 -2.58 13.49 -12.88
N ASN A 225 -2.68 12.16 -12.99
CA ASN A 225 -3.84 11.44 -12.46
C ASN A 225 -3.98 11.60 -10.94
N THR A 226 -2.88 11.66 -10.20
CA THR A 226 -2.96 11.89 -8.75
C THR A 226 -3.36 13.33 -8.44
N LEU A 227 -2.80 14.33 -9.15
CA LEU A 227 -3.17 15.74 -9.00
C LEU A 227 -4.65 15.96 -9.32
N GLY A 228 -5.19 15.31 -10.36
CA GLY A 228 -6.61 15.37 -10.67
C GLY A 228 -7.51 14.87 -9.53
N LEU A 229 -7.09 13.80 -8.83
CA LEU A 229 -7.80 13.32 -7.64
C LEU A 229 -7.76 14.35 -6.51
N LEU A 230 -6.60 14.99 -6.28
CA LEU A 230 -6.43 15.99 -5.22
C LEU A 230 -7.23 17.27 -5.52
N PHE A 231 -7.24 17.74 -6.78
CA PHE A 231 -8.10 18.86 -7.19
C PHE A 231 -9.58 18.52 -7.04
N SER A 232 -10.00 17.30 -7.40
CA SER A 232 -11.39 16.88 -7.19
C SER A 232 -11.76 16.81 -5.70
N GLN A 233 -10.84 16.39 -4.81
CA GLN A 233 -11.05 16.44 -3.36
C GLN A 233 -11.20 17.89 -2.85
N MET A 234 -10.57 18.86 -3.50
CA MET A 234 -10.76 20.29 -3.25
C MET A 234 -12.02 20.88 -3.92
N SER A 235 -12.87 20.04 -4.53
CA SER A 235 -14.04 20.48 -5.32
C SER A 235 -13.69 21.30 -6.58
N LEU A 236 -12.43 21.29 -7.00
CA LEU A 236 -11.93 21.93 -8.23
C LEU A 236 -12.07 20.97 -9.41
N SER A 237 -13.32 20.77 -9.85
CA SER A 237 -13.66 19.74 -10.85
C SER A 237 -13.11 20.07 -12.25
N SER A 238 -12.98 21.35 -12.61
CA SER A 238 -12.45 21.76 -13.92
C SER A 238 -10.96 21.42 -14.05
N GLU A 239 -10.17 21.78 -13.04
CA GLU A 239 -8.74 21.49 -12.93
C GLU A 239 -8.48 19.98 -12.86
N ALA A 240 -9.36 19.24 -12.19
CA ALA A 240 -9.32 17.79 -12.15
C ALA A 240 -9.51 17.17 -13.55
N VAL A 241 -10.51 17.63 -14.32
CA VAL A 241 -10.72 17.17 -15.70
C VAL A 241 -9.51 17.44 -16.56
N GLU A 242 -8.93 18.64 -16.50
CA GLU A 242 -7.72 18.98 -17.27
C GLU A 242 -6.55 18.03 -16.95
N CYS A 243 -6.32 17.75 -15.66
CA CYS A 243 -5.29 16.82 -15.22
C CYS A 243 -5.53 15.41 -15.77
N PHE A 244 -6.76 14.90 -15.65
CA PHE A 244 -7.07 13.55 -16.12
C PHE A 244 -7.03 13.44 -17.65
N GLN A 245 -7.49 14.45 -18.39
CA GLN A 245 -7.42 14.49 -19.85
C GLN A 245 -5.97 14.47 -20.34
N GLN A 246 -5.08 15.21 -19.68
CA GLN A 246 -3.66 15.17 -19.99
C GLN A 246 -3.01 13.82 -19.60
N ALA A 247 -3.47 13.19 -18.52
CA ALA A 247 -2.97 11.88 -18.08
C ALA A 247 -3.39 10.73 -19.03
N LEU A 248 -4.58 10.82 -19.63
CA LEU A 248 -5.20 9.76 -20.42
C LEU A 248 -4.30 9.21 -21.55
N PRO A 249 -3.76 10.03 -22.49
CA PRO A 249 -2.90 9.52 -23.56
C PRO A 249 -1.57 8.97 -23.02
N LEU A 250 -1.05 9.53 -21.93
CA LEU A 250 0.23 9.15 -21.33
C LEU A 250 0.17 7.78 -20.64
N LEU A 251 -1.01 7.33 -20.24
CA LEU A 251 -1.26 6.09 -19.49
C LEU A 251 -1.97 5.00 -20.31
N SER A 252 -2.09 5.20 -21.63
CA SER A 252 -2.72 4.27 -22.58
C SER A 252 -2.00 2.92 -22.71
N GLY A 253 -0.69 2.85 -22.38
CA GLY A 253 0.11 1.62 -22.46
C GLY A 253 -0.21 0.56 -21.41
N ASN A 254 -1.01 0.87 -20.39
CA ASN A 254 -1.41 -0.06 -19.35
C ASN A 254 -2.92 -0.02 -19.13
N THR A 255 -3.61 -1.10 -19.52
CA THR A 255 -5.08 -1.24 -19.45
C THR A 255 -5.65 -0.97 -18.05
N GLN A 256 -4.97 -1.44 -17.00
CA GLN A 256 -5.40 -1.21 -15.62
C GLN A 256 -5.37 0.27 -15.26
N THR A 257 -4.27 0.96 -15.60
CA THR A 257 -4.12 2.38 -15.31
C THR A 257 -5.10 3.22 -16.14
N LEU A 258 -5.27 2.87 -17.42
CA LEU A 258 -6.23 3.51 -18.32
C LEU A 258 -7.65 3.45 -17.77
N ALA A 259 -8.11 2.27 -17.31
CA ALA A 259 -9.43 2.10 -16.71
C ALA A 259 -9.65 3.01 -15.48
N VAL A 260 -8.61 3.21 -14.67
CA VAL A 260 -8.65 4.12 -13.51
C VAL A 260 -8.83 5.58 -13.96
N VAL A 261 -8.05 6.04 -14.94
CA VAL A 261 -8.15 7.42 -15.45
C VAL A 261 -9.53 7.69 -16.04
N LEU A 262 -10.05 6.76 -16.85
CA LEU A 262 -11.39 6.86 -17.45
C LEU A 262 -12.49 6.90 -16.37
N GLN A 263 -12.40 6.05 -15.35
CA GLN A 263 -13.34 6.07 -14.23
C GLN A 263 -13.32 7.42 -13.50
N ASN A 264 -12.12 7.99 -13.27
CA ASN A 264 -11.97 9.28 -12.61
C ASN A 264 -12.52 10.43 -13.48
N LEU A 265 -12.26 10.41 -14.78
CA LEU A 265 -12.86 11.36 -15.74
C LEU A 265 -14.38 11.29 -15.70
N GLY A 266 -14.96 10.09 -15.83
CA GLY A 266 -16.41 9.93 -15.80
C GLY A 266 -17.02 10.42 -14.48
N ALA A 267 -16.36 10.16 -13.35
CA ALA A 267 -16.84 10.64 -12.06
C ALA A 267 -16.76 12.16 -11.94
N THR A 268 -15.72 12.79 -12.48
CA THR A 268 -15.57 14.26 -12.49
C THR A 268 -16.54 14.92 -13.47
N HIS A 269 -16.88 14.28 -14.59
CA HIS A 269 -17.94 14.77 -15.47
C HIS A 269 -19.32 14.65 -14.84
N ASN A 270 -19.57 13.61 -14.01
CA ASN A 270 -20.79 13.55 -13.19
C ASN A 270 -20.87 14.73 -12.21
N THR A 271 -19.77 15.11 -11.54
CA THR A 271 -19.78 16.27 -10.62
C THR A 271 -19.99 17.60 -11.33
N LEU A 272 -19.57 17.72 -12.59
CA LEU A 272 -19.81 18.87 -13.45
C LEU A 272 -21.21 18.91 -14.09
N GLY A 273 -22.02 17.85 -13.94
CA GLY A 273 -23.31 17.71 -14.62
C GLY A 273 -23.21 17.40 -16.12
N GLU A 274 -22.02 17.05 -16.61
CA GLU A 274 -21.78 16.70 -18.01
C GLU A 274 -22.04 15.20 -18.25
N PHE A 275 -23.27 14.76 -17.97
CA PHE A 275 -23.62 13.35 -17.86
C PHE A 275 -23.37 12.56 -19.15
N GLN A 276 -23.60 13.11 -20.35
CA GLN A 276 -23.30 12.42 -21.61
C GLN A 276 -21.82 12.07 -21.76
N LYS A 277 -20.90 12.95 -21.33
CA LYS A 277 -19.46 12.65 -21.32
C LYS A 277 -19.14 11.60 -20.26
N ALA A 278 -19.79 11.68 -19.10
CA ALA A 278 -19.61 10.69 -18.06
C ALA A 278 -20.02 9.28 -18.52
N LEU A 279 -21.11 9.16 -19.28
CA LEU A 279 -21.57 7.88 -19.84
C LEU A 279 -20.49 7.20 -20.69
N SER A 280 -19.84 7.93 -21.59
CA SER A 280 -18.82 7.34 -22.48
C SER A 280 -17.64 6.82 -21.67
N TYR A 281 -17.13 7.63 -20.74
CA TYR A 281 -16.00 7.26 -19.89
C TYR A 281 -16.32 6.09 -18.95
N HIS A 282 -17.50 6.06 -18.31
CA HIS A 282 -17.89 4.95 -17.43
C HIS A 282 -18.10 3.64 -18.20
N LYS A 283 -18.68 3.70 -19.41
CA LYS A 283 -18.85 2.52 -20.27
C LYS A 283 -17.49 1.93 -20.66
N GLU A 284 -16.56 2.76 -21.11
CA GLU A 284 -15.20 2.31 -21.47
C GLU A 284 -14.46 1.73 -20.25
N ALA A 285 -14.50 2.42 -19.10
CA ALA A 285 -13.89 1.93 -17.86
C ALA A 285 -14.48 0.59 -17.40
N ALA A 286 -15.82 0.42 -17.48
CA ALA A 286 -16.50 -0.82 -17.14
C ALA A 286 -16.06 -1.99 -18.03
N GLN A 287 -15.92 -1.77 -19.33
CA GLN A 287 -15.44 -2.78 -20.28
C GLN A 287 -13.99 -3.19 -19.96
N LEU A 288 -13.10 -2.23 -19.69
CA LEU A 288 -11.72 -2.52 -19.32
C LEU A 288 -11.62 -3.27 -17.99
N TYR A 289 -12.38 -2.88 -16.96
CA TYR A 289 -12.40 -3.63 -15.70
C TYR A 289 -13.01 -5.03 -15.86
N GLY A 290 -13.99 -5.19 -16.75
CA GLY A 290 -14.53 -6.49 -17.11
C GLY A 290 -13.47 -7.40 -17.74
N SER A 291 -12.72 -6.92 -18.72
CA SER A 291 -11.66 -7.69 -19.38
C SER A 291 -10.53 -8.09 -18.42
N LEU A 292 -10.21 -7.21 -17.47
CA LEU A 292 -9.24 -7.44 -16.38
C LEU A 292 -9.78 -8.31 -15.23
N GLY A 293 -11.06 -8.66 -15.26
CA GLY A 293 -11.74 -9.43 -14.22
C GLY A 293 -11.90 -8.72 -12.87
N ARG A 294 -11.81 -7.39 -12.84
CA ARG A 294 -11.95 -6.57 -11.64
C ARG A 294 -13.41 -6.21 -11.39
N ARG A 295 -14.20 -7.21 -11.00
CA ARG A 295 -15.66 -7.12 -10.85
C ARG A 295 -16.13 -6.00 -9.92
N ALA A 296 -15.54 -5.84 -8.74
CA ALA A 296 -15.90 -4.73 -7.84
C ALA A 296 -15.62 -3.33 -8.44
N ALA A 297 -14.57 -3.20 -9.26
CA ALA A 297 -14.28 -1.92 -9.94
C ALA A 297 -15.26 -1.66 -11.09
N GLN A 298 -15.58 -2.70 -11.85
CA GLN A 298 -16.62 -2.67 -12.88
C GLN A 298 -18.00 -2.30 -12.30
N GLY A 299 -18.37 -2.84 -11.14
CA GLY A 299 -19.61 -2.48 -10.43
C GLY A 299 -19.69 -1.01 -10.03
N ARG A 300 -18.56 -0.40 -9.62
CA ARG A 300 -18.50 1.05 -9.38
C ARG A 300 -18.76 1.86 -10.65
N CYS A 301 -18.18 1.46 -11.79
CA CYS A 301 -18.45 2.10 -13.07
C CYS A 301 -19.93 2.01 -13.44
N PHE A 302 -20.56 0.85 -13.28
CA PHE A 302 -22.00 0.68 -13.52
C PHE A 302 -22.88 1.50 -12.56
N SER A 303 -22.46 1.68 -11.31
CA SER A 303 -23.17 2.55 -10.36
C SER A 303 -23.13 4.01 -10.81
N ASN A 304 -21.95 4.49 -11.20
CA ASN A 304 -21.77 5.85 -11.68
C ASN A 304 -22.46 6.08 -13.04
N LEU A 305 -22.53 5.04 -13.87
CA LEU A 305 -23.29 5.04 -15.11
C LEU A 305 -24.79 5.15 -14.82
N GLY A 306 -25.31 4.35 -13.88
CA GLY A 306 -26.71 4.43 -13.44
C GLY A 306 -27.07 5.80 -12.87
N PHE A 307 -26.15 6.44 -12.14
CA PHE A 307 -26.32 7.82 -11.68
C PHE A 307 -26.46 8.79 -12.85
N ALA A 308 -25.53 8.77 -13.81
CA ALA A 308 -25.58 9.64 -14.98
C ALA A 308 -26.86 9.43 -15.81
N LEU A 309 -27.32 8.19 -15.97
CA LEU A 309 -28.56 7.85 -16.67
C LEU A 309 -29.80 8.37 -15.95
N MET A 310 -29.83 8.29 -14.61
CA MET A 310 -30.91 8.88 -13.81
C MET A 310 -31.02 10.39 -14.03
N GLU A 311 -29.89 11.10 -14.03
CA GLU A 311 -29.85 12.55 -14.27
C GLU A 311 -30.26 12.93 -15.70
N LEU A 312 -30.12 12.00 -16.65
CA LEU A 312 -30.60 12.13 -18.03
C LEU A 312 -32.04 11.65 -18.24
N ALA A 313 -32.72 11.20 -17.17
CA ALA A 313 -34.04 10.59 -17.19
C ALA A 313 -34.15 9.31 -18.07
N GLU A 314 -33.04 8.61 -18.28
CA GLU A 314 -32.95 7.29 -18.93
C GLU A 314 -33.17 6.19 -17.86
N ILE A 315 -34.41 6.05 -17.40
CA ILE A 315 -34.76 5.28 -16.19
C ILE A 315 -34.54 3.78 -16.38
N GLU A 316 -34.92 3.22 -17.53
CA GLU A 316 -34.76 1.80 -17.84
C GLU A 316 -33.28 1.41 -17.89
N GLU A 317 -32.46 2.17 -18.62
CA GLU A 317 -31.01 1.96 -18.72
C GLU A 317 -30.32 2.16 -17.36
N ALA A 318 -30.79 3.11 -16.55
CA ALA A 318 -30.29 3.32 -15.19
C ALA A 318 -30.55 2.09 -14.32
N ARG A 319 -31.77 1.53 -14.35
CA ARG A 319 -32.13 0.30 -13.62
C ARG A 319 -31.24 -0.88 -14.04
N GLU A 320 -31.00 -1.04 -15.33
CA GLU A 320 -30.10 -2.08 -15.85
C GLU A 320 -28.68 -1.88 -15.34
N SER A 321 -28.17 -0.65 -15.40
CA SER A 321 -26.84 -0.30 -14.89
C SER A 321 -26.70 -0.59 -13.38
N TYR A 322 -27.67 -0.19 -12.57
CA TYR A 322 -27.67 -0.52 -11.13
C TYR A 322 -27.79 -2.04 -10.88
N THR A 323 -28.52 -2.77 -11.71
CA THR A 323 -28.61 -4.23 -11.62
C THR A 323 -27.25 -4.88 -11.92
N HIS A 324 -26.55 -4.43 -12.96
CA HIS A 324 -25.20 -4.89 -13.28
C HIS A 324 -24.20 -4.56 -12.17
N SER A 325 -24.30 -3.37 -11.58
CA SER A 325 -23.53 -3.00 -10.40
C SER A 325 -23.74 -3.98 -9.24
N LEU A 326 -25.01 -4.24 -8.89
CA LEU A 326 -25.37 -5.14 -7.79
C LEU A 326 -24.80 -6.54 -8.00
N LEU A 327 -24.94 -7.09 -9.22
CA LEU A 327 -24.41 -8.41 -9.55
C LEU A 327 -22.87 -8.45 -9.45
N ALA A 328 -22.19 -7.40 -9.93
CA ALA A 328 -20.73 -7.28 -9.88
C ALA A 328 -20.13 -7.07 -8.48
N PHE A 329 -20.92 -6.55 -7.54
CA PHE A 329 -20.53 -6.54 -6.14
C PHE A 329 -20.80 -7.88 -5.47
N LYS A 330 -21.97 -8.48 -5.70
CA LYS A 330 -22.33 -9.77 -5.09
C LYS A 330 -21.38 -10.89 -5.52
N ASP A 331 -21.08 -11.02 -6.81
CA ASP A 331 -20.15 -12.05 -7.30
C ASP A 331 -18.74 -11.89 -6.70
N SER A 332 -18.24 -10.66 -6.59
CA SER A 332 -16.95 -10.33 -6.00
C SER A 332 -16.90 -10.62 -4.50
N VAL A 333 -18.00 -10.39 -3.78
CA VAL A 333 -18.10 -10.71 -2.34
C VAL A 333 -18.15 -12.22 -2.13
N CYS A 334 -18.97 -12.95 -2.89
CA CYS A 334 -19.02 -14.41 -2.84
C CYS A 334 -17.63 -15.01 -3.13
N GLU A 335 -16.92 -14.49 -4.14
CA GLU A 335 -15.55 -14.94 -4.43
C GLU A 335 -14.60 -14.71 -3.24
N ALA A 336 -14.64 -13.52 -2.63
CA ALA A 336 -13.78 -13.19 -1.49
C ALA A 336 -14.09 -14.08 -0.28
N LEU A 337 -15.37 -14.28 0.04
CA LEU A 337 -15.80 -15.18 1.12
C LEU A 337 -15.35 -16.62 0.86
N GLY A 338 -15.49 -17.12 -0.38
CA GLY A 338 -15.00 -18.44 -0.76
C GLY A 338 -13.50 -18.60 -0.51
N ALA A 339 -12.71 -17.59 -0.89
CA ALA A 339 -11.26 -17.57 -0.65
C ALA A 339 -10.90 -17.55 0.84
N ILE A 340 -11.60 -16.74 1.66
CA ILE A 340 -11.41 -16.69 3.11
C ILE A 340 -11.75 -18.05 3.76
N ARG A 341 -12.87 -18.66 3.37
CA ARG A 341 -13.28 -19.99 3.86
C ARG A 341 -12.25 -21.07 3.53
N LEU A 342 -11.61 -21.02 2.35
CA LEU A 342 -10.49 -21.92 2.03
C LEU A 342 -9.30 -21.72 2.96
N GLN A 343 -8.93 -20.47 3.24
CA GLN A 343 -7.85 -20.17 4.17
C GLN A 343 -8.17 -20.64 5.60
N MET A 344 -9.43 -20.55 6.02
CA MET A 344 -9.94 -21.08 7.28
C MET A 344 -10.05 -22.61 7.31
N ARG A 345 -9.70 -23.31 6.21
CA ARG A 345 -9.83 -24.77 6.05
C ARG A 345 -11.27 -25.28 6.16
N GLU A 346 -12.23 -24.49 5.67
CA GLU A 346 -13.65 -24.84 5.55
C GLU A 346 -14.04 -25.03 4.06
N PRO A 347 -13.51 -26.05 3.35
CA PRO A 347 -13.69 -26.17 1.91
C PRO A 347 -15.14 -26.44 1.49
N GLU A 348 -15.97 -27.04 2.36
CA GLU A 348 -17.39 -27.23 2.09
C GLU A 348 -18.13 -25.90 1.92
N LYS A 349 -17.89 -24.93 2.81
CA LYS A 349 -18.48 -23.59 2.73
C LYS A 349 -17.90 -22.78 1.57
N ALA A 350 -16.62 -22.96 1.28
CA ALA A 350 -15.97 -22.31 0.14
C ALA A 350 -16.61 -22.72 -1.20
N VAL A 351 -16.91 -24.01 -1.38
CA VAL A 351 -17.60 -24.53 -2.57
C VAL A 351 -18.94 -23.83 -2.80
N VAL A 352 -19.74 -23.64 -1.76
CA VAL A 352 -21.04 -22.95 -1.85
C VAL A 352 -20.85 -21.53 -2.37
N HIS A 353 -19.94 -20.76 -1.77
CA HIS A 353 -19.71 -19.38 -2.22
C HIS A 353 -19.15 -19.27 -3.64
N PHE A 354 -18.28 -20.19 -4.07
CA PHE A 354 -17.81 -20.18 -5.46
C PHE A 354 -18.90 -20.57 -6.45
N GLN A 355 -19.81 -21.48 -6.08
CA GLN A 355 -20.99 -21.81 -6.89
C GLN A 355 -21.95 -20.61 -6.98
N GLU A 356 -22.20 -19.91 -5.87
CA GLU A 356 -22.98 -18.67 -5.85
C GLU A 356 -22.35 -17.60 -6.76
N ALA A 357 -21.04 -17.38 -6.65
CA ALA A 357 -20.33 -16.43 -7.50
C ALA A 357 -20.47 -16.78 -9.00
N LEU A 358 -20.33 -18.05 -9.38
CA LEU A 358 -20.52 -18.51 -10.76
C LEU A 358 -21.97 -18.35 -11.23
N GLY A 359 -22.95 -18.64 -10.36
CA GLY A 359 -24.37 -18.48 -10.68
C GLY A 359 -24.83 -17.03 -10.80
N LEU A 360 -24.15 -16.11 -10.12
CA LEU A 360 -24.33 -14.67 -10.30
C LEU A 360 -23.65 -14.18 -11.58
N LEU A 361 -22.44 -14.67 -11.86
CA LEU A 361 -21.70 -14.33 -13.06
C LEU A 361 -22.46 -14.73 -14.33
N SER A 362 -23.13 -15.89 -14.34
CA SER A 362 -23.94 -16.33 -15.49
C SER A 362 -25.14 -15.45 -15.80
N ARG A 363 -25.52 -14.54 -14.90
CA ARG A 363 -26.60 -13.55 -15.09
C ARG A 363 -26.08 -12.21 -15.63
N CYS A 364 -24.77 -12.06 -15.79
CA CYS A 364 -24.14 -10.87 -16.35
C CYS A 364 -24.00 -11.02 -17.86
N GLN A 365 -24.28 -9.98 -18.64
CA GLN A 365 -24.12 -9.99 -20.10
C GLN A 365 -22.64 -9.85 -20.52
N ASP A 366 -21.85 -9.04 -19.80
CA ASP A 366 -20.45 -8.76 -20.10
C ASP A 366 -19.49 -9.54 -19.19
N VAL A 367 -19.29 -10.83 -19.49
CA VAL A 367 -18.41 -11.71 -18.72
C VAL A 367 -17.11 -11.96 -19.48
N SER A 368 -15.99 -11.55 -18.89
CA SER A 368 -14.67 -12.00 -19.36
C SER A 368 -14.51 -13.50 -19.05
N SER A 369 -14.16 -14.29 -20.08
CA SER A 369 -13.88 -15.73 -19.95
C SER A 369 -12.86 -16.01 -18.85
N SER A 370 -11.92 -15.08 -18.63
CA SER A 370 -10.91 -15.17 -17.57
C SER A 370 -11.50 -15.17 -16.15
N VAL A 371 -12.60 -14.45 -15.89
CA VAL A 371 -13.25 -14.42 -14.58
C VAL A 371 -13.90 -15.75 -14.28
N GLN A 372 -14.59 -16.31 -15.28
CA GLN A 372 -15.23 -17.60 -15.18
C GLN A 372 -14.19 -18.70 -14.96
N GLU A 373 -13.11 -18.72 -15.76
CA GLU A 373 -12.03 -19.70 -15.61
C GLU A 373 -11.38 -19.61 -14.22
N ARG A 374 -11.10 -18.39 -13.75
CA ARG A 374 -10.55 -18.15 -12.40
C ARG A 374 -11.46 -18.70 -11.29
N LEU A 375 -12.77 -18.47 -11.38
CA LEU A 375 -13.73 -18.99 -10.41
C LEU A 375 -13.84 -20.53 -10.48
N VAL A 376 -13.84 -21.10 -11.68
CA VAL A 376 -13.85 -22.56 -11.88
C VAL A 376 -12.59 -23.21 -11.29
N ASN A 377 -11.43 -22.58 -11.45
CA ASN A 377 -10.18 -23.06 -10.87
C ASN A 377 -10.22 -23.04 -9.34
N LYS A 378 -10.70 -21.95 -8.73
CA LYS A 378 -10.88 -21.84 -7.28
C LYS A 378 -11.89 -22.86 -6.73
N LEU A 379 -12.99 -23.08 -7.45
CA LEU A 379 -13.98 -24.10 -7.10
C LEU A 379 -13.35 -25.51 -7.18
N SER A 380 -12.55 -25.78 -8.21
CA SER A 380 -11.87 -27.06 -8.38
C SER A 380 -10.88 -27.32 -7.24
N GLU A 381 -10.10 -26.31 -6.84
CA GLU A 381 -9.22 -26.38 -5.67
C GLU A 381 -10.00 -26.68 -4.39
N ALA A 382 -11.12 -25.99 -4.17
CA ALA A 382 -11.98 -26.22 -3.01
C ALA A 382 -12.54 -27.65 -2.97
N LEU A 383 -12.98 -28.18 -4.11
CA LEU A 383 -13.46 -29.55 -4.23
C LEU A 383 -12.37 -30.59 -3.96
N GLN A 384 -11.14 -30.35 -4.44
CA GLN A 384 -10.00 -31.21 -4.14
C GLN A 384 -9.68 -31.23 -2.64
N HIS A 385 -9.67 -30.05 -1.99
CA HIS A 385 -9.47 -29.94 -0.54
C HIS A 385 -10.56 -30.69 0.24
N LYS A 386 -11.83 -30.54 -0.15
CA LYS A 386 -12.96 -31.26 0.43
C LYS A 386 -12.77 -32.78 0.30
N LEU A 387 -12.38 -33.27 -0.87
CA LEU A 387 -12.15 -34.70 -1.12
C LEU A 387 -11.03 -35.26 -0.25
N ILE A 388 -9.91 -34.54 -0.12
CA ILE A 388 -8.79 -34.95 0.74
C ILE A 388 -9.24 -35.06 2.20
N LEU A 389 -10.03 -34.11 2.71
CA LEU A 389 -10.56 -34.17 4.07
C LEU A 389 -11.52 -35.36 4.27
N GLN A 390 -12.38 -35.65 3.30
CA GLN A 390 -13.28 -36.80 3.33
C GLN A 390 -12.49 -38.12 3.36
N GLN A 391 -11.48 -38.28 2.50
CA GLN A 391 -10.62 -39.46 2.49
C GLN A 391 -9.88 -39.64 3.82
N ARG A 392 -9.35 -38.56 4.41
CA ARG A 392 -8.69 -38.61 5.73
C ARG A 392 -9.65 -39.04 6.84
N LYS A 393 -10.88 -38.50 6.87
CA LYS A 393 -11.93 -38.90 7.82
C LYS A 393 -12.27 -40.39 7.68
N ALA A 394 -12.45 -40.87 6.45
CA ALA A 394 -12.75 -42.28 6.18
C ALA A 394 -11.61 -43.22 6.62
N VAL A 395 -10.35 -42.85 6.39
CA VAL A 395 -9.18 -43.62 6.86
C VAL A 395 -9.08 -43.63 8.38
N ALA A 396 -9.33 -42.49 9.04
CA ALA A 396 -9.34 -42.40 10.50
C ALA A 396 -10.43 -43.28 11.12
N GLN A 397 -11.63 -43.29 10.54
CA GLN A 397 -12.73 -44.17 10.95
C GLN A 397 -12.36 -45.64 10.80
N ARG A 398 -11.79 -46.06 9.66
CA ARG A 398 -11.32 -47.44 9.44
C ARG A 398 -10.26 -47.86 10.46
N ARG A 399 -9.30 -46.98 10.79
CA ARG A 399 -8.28 -47.24 11.83
C ARG A 399 -8.88 -47.37 13.22
N HIS A 400 -9.92 -46.61 13.53
CA HIS A 400 -10.63 -46.72 14.81
C HIS A 400 -11.40 -48.04 14.92
N SER A 401 -12.11 -48.45 13.86
CA SER A 401 -12.81 -49.73 13.82
C SER A 401 -11.89 -50.95 13.88
N GLN A 402 -10.66 -50.86 13.34
CA GLN A 402 -9.67 -51.95 13.40
C GLN A 402 -8.90 -52.04 14.73
N ARG A 403 -8.92 -50.99 15.57
CA ARG A 403 -8.27 -51.00 16.90
C ARG A 403 -9.11 -51.67 18.01
N LEU A 404 -10.32 -52.11 17.71
CA LEU A 404 -11.15 -52.92 18.62
C LEU A 404 -11.12 -54.39 18.19
N PRO A 405 -10.22 -55.20 18.78
CA PRO A 405 -10.66 -56.50 19.25
C PRO A 405 -10.03 -56.93 20.59
N GLY A 406 -10.86 -57.44 21.50
CA GLY A 406 -10.44 -58.48 22.47
C GLY A 406 -10.25 -58.06 23.93
N ALA A 407 -11.33 -57.94 24.70
CA ALA A 407 -11.29 -58.15 26.15
C ALA A 407 -12.61 -58.77 26.67
N ALA A 408 -13.04 -59.87 26.05
CA ALA A 408 -13.97 -60.82 26.67
C ALA A 408 -13.14 -61.94 27.33
N MET A 409 -12.49 -61.63 28.45
CA MET A 409 -11.80 -62.63 29.25
C MET A 409 -12.83 -63.30 30.17
N ARG A 410 -13.27 -64.50 29.77
CA ARG A 410 -14.08 -65.39 30.63
C ARG A 410 -13.30 -65.69 31.91
N ARG A 411 -13.91 -65.44 33.08
CA ARG A 411 -13.47 -66.03 34.35
C ARG A 411 -14.23 -67.35 34.56
N PRO A 412 -13.57 -68.43 35.03
CA PRO A 412 -14.23 -69.71 35.27
C PRO A 412 -14.97 -69.73 36.61
N ASP A 413 -16.09 -70.45 36.62
CA ASP A 413 -16.95 -70.70 37.78
C ASP A 413 -16.22 -71.45 38.91
N VAL A 414 -16.43 -70.99 40.15
CA VAL A 414 -16.34 -71.84 41.35
C VAL A 414 -17.61 -71.66 42.17
N LEU A 415 -18.36 -72.75 42.27
CA LEU A 415 -19.55 -72.97 43.06
C LEU A 415 -19.26 -72.85 44.57
N ILE A 416 -19.98 -72.00 45.29
CA ILE A 416 -20.40 -72.28 46.67
C ILE A 416 -21.83 -71.74 46.86
N GLY A 417 -22.77 -72.66 47.04
CA GLY A 417 -24.15 -72.35 47.39
C GLY A 417 -24.36 -72.20 48.90
N ARG A 418 -25.23 -71.28 49.29
CA ARG A 418 -26.20 -71.33 50.41
C ARG A 418 -26.91 -69.97 50.45
N ARG A 419 -28.17 -69.87 50.00
CA ARG A 419 -29.42 -70.14 50.73
C ARG A 419 -29.85 -68.96 51.62
N GLU A 420 -30.88 -68.27 51.12
CA GLU A 420 -32.01 -67.59 51.78
C GLU A 420 -31.73 -66.57 52.91
N MET A 421 -32.28 -65.35 52.76
CA MET A 421 -33.46 -64.86 53.52
C MET A 421 -33.58 -63.33 53.45
N MET A 422 -34.72 -62.88 52.93
CA MET A 422 -35.60 -61.82 53.47
C MET A 422 -35.06 -60.43 53.85
N ASN A 423 -35.55 -59.47 53.05
CA ASN A 423 -36.43 -58.35 53.45
C ASN A 423 -35.87 -56.93 53.68
N SER A 424 -36.63 -56.01 53.06
CA SER A 424 -36.97 -54.64 53.45
C SER A 424 -36.02 -53.48 53.14
N GLY A 425 -36.55 -52.51 52.38
CA GLY A 425 -36.39 -51.09 52.71
C GLY A 425 -36.03 -50.12 51.57
N GLY A 426 -37.03 -49.40 51.05
CA GLY A 426 -36.90 -48.03 50.48
C GLY A 426 -36.66 -47.95 48.96
N ASN A 427 -37.68 -47.70 48.12
CA ASN A 427 -38.17 -46.38 47.66
C ASN A 427 -37.03 -45.43 47.21
N THR A 428 -36.93 -44.91 45.98
CA THR A 428 -37.93 -44.41 45.00
C THR A 428 -37.36 -44.49 43.57
N HIS A 429 -38.08 -45.05 42.58
CA HIS A 429 -38.78 -44.36 41.45
C HIS A 429 -38.01 -43.16 40.83
N ASP A 430 -37.86 -43.02 39.50
CA ASP A 430 -38.51 -43.62 38.32
C ASP A 430 -37.59 -43.35 37.09
N ARG A 431 -37.35 -44.35 36.20
CA ARG A 431 -37.88 -44.48 34.81
C ARG A 431 -37.73 -43.25 33.92
N ASN A 432 -37.39 -43.34 32.63
CA ASN A 432 -37.16 -44.41 31.65
C ASN A 432 -36.45 -43.71 30.46
N GLN A 433 -35.38 -44.26 29.88
CA GLN A 433 -35.39 -45.07 28.65
C GLN A 433 -36.31 -44.55 27.52
N VAL A 434 -35.73 -44.42 26.31
CA VAL A 434 -36.16 -44.99 25.01
C VAL A 434 -35.28 -44.32 23.94
N SER A 435 -34.31 -45.06 23.39
CA SER A 435 -34.32 -45.66 22.04
C SER A 435 -34.39 -44.63 20.91
N THR A 436 -33.24 -44.38 20.27
CA THR A 436 -33.11 -43.61 19.04
C THR A 436 -33.38 -44.51 17.83
N GLU A 437 -34.51 -44.29 17.18
CA GLU A 437 -34.76 -44.73 15.80
C GLU A 437 -34.39 -43.63 14.82
N PHE A 438 -33.85 -44.07 13.67
CA PHE A 438 -33.52 -43.29 12.49
C PHE A 438 -34.77 -42.65 11.89
N HIS A 439 -34.76 -41.34 11.65
CA HIS A 439 -35.55 -40.71 10.59
C HIS A 439 -34.71 -39.70 9.79
N SER A 440 -34.86 -39.83 8.48
CA SER A 440 -34.38 -38.97 7.41
C SER A 440 -35.20 -37.68 7.37
N GLU A 441 -34.53 -36.53 7.44
CA GLU A 441 -35.15 -35.22 7.18
C GLU A 441 -34.41 -34.50 6.05
N GLU A 442 -35.20 -33.98 5.10
CA GLU A 442 -34.82 -33.13 3.99
C GLU A 442 -34.30 -31.76 4.48
N PRO A 443 -33.52 -31.02 3.67
CA PRO A 443 -32.96 -29.75 4.11
C PRO A 443 -34.02 -28.64 4.09
N GLU A 444 -34.30 -28.08 5.26
CA GLU A 444 -35.08 -26.84 5.40
C GLU A 444 -34.38 -25.68 4.68
N LYS A 445 -35.19 -24.90 3.94
CA LYS A 445 -34.76 -23.62 3.37
C LYS A 445 -34.68 -22.59 4.49
N GLU A 446 -33.47 -22.23 4.90
CA GLU A 446 -33.25 -21.09 5.80
C GLU A 446 -33.47 -19.78 5.03
N ASP A 447 -34.56 -19.10 5.38
CA ASP A 447 -34.93 -17.77 4.93
C ASP A 447 -34.06 -16.73 5.67
N TYR A 448 -32.93 -16.33 5.08
CA TYR A 448 -32.09 -15.25 5.60
C TYR A 448 -32.73 -13.88 5.31
N SER A 449 -33.83 -13.59 5.99
CA SER A 449 -34.31 -12.22 6.19
C SER A 449 -34.09 -11.84 7.65
N ASN A 450 -33.44 -10.69 7.86
CA ASN A 450 -33.18 -10.05 9.15
C ASN A 450 -32.26 -10.79 10.13
N THR A 451 -30.95 -10.55 9.99
CA THR A 451 -30.05 -10.21 11.11
C THR A 451 -28.72 -9.74 10.53
N LEU A 452 -28.58 -8.43 10.33
CA LEU A 452 -27.29 -7.78 10.06
C LEU A 452 -26.47 -7.74 11.36
N PRO A 453 -25.25 -8.29 11.42
CA PRO A 453 -24.32 -7.97 12.48
C PRO A 453 -23.75 -6.57 12.26
N GLU A 454 -23.82 -5.74 13.30
CA GLU A 454 -23.31 -4.37 13.40
C GLU A 454 -21.79 -4.28 13.17
N ALA A 455 -21.37 -4.19 11.91
CA ALA A 455 -19.98 -3.88 11.56
C ALA A 455 -19.93 -2.89 10.39
N ASN A 456 -20.38 -1.65 10.63
CA ASN A 456 -20.06 -0.47 9.79
C ASN A 456 -20.44 0.86 10.49
N ARG A 457 -19.94 1.07 11.71
CA ARG A 457 -19.85 2.42 12.28
C ARG A 457 -18.41 2.91 12.09
N ASN A 458 -18.18 3.57 10.96
CA ASN A 458 -17.22 4.66 10.79
C ASN A 458 -17.52 5.35 9.45
N LEU A 459 -18.67 6.01 9.43
CA LEU A 459 -18.96 7.12 8.55
C LEU A 459 -18.99 8.35 9.47
N ASN A 460 -18.12 9.32 9.19
CA ASN A 460 -17.95 10.56 9.95
C ASN A 460 -19.29 11.19 10.32
N ASN A 461 -19.54 11.36 11.61
CA ASN A 461 -20.50 12.31 12.16
C ASN A 461 -19.86 12.99 13.38
N THR A 462 -19.29 14.17 13.15
CA THR A 462 -19.21 15.21 14.17
C THR A 462 -19.96 16.39 13.60
N HIS A 463 -21.20 16.58 14.07
CA HIS A 463 -21.74 17.90 14.41
C HIS A 463 -22.92 17.66 15.35
N ASP A 464 -22.71 18.01 16.62
CA ASP A 464 -23.74 18.49 17.53
C ASP A 464 -24.54 19.59 16.82
N GLU A 465 -25.86 19.63 17.02
CA GLU A 465 -26.52 20.82 17.58
C GLU A 465 -27.88 20.42 18.20
N THR A 466 -28.14 21.10 19.31
CA THR A 466 -29.21 20.91 20.28
C THR A 466 -30.59 21.35 19.78
N ASP A 467 -31.58 20.55 20.17
CA ASP A 467 -33.02 20.76 19.97
C ASP A 467 -33.58 21.83 20.93
N THR A 468 -34.24 22.87 20.39
CA THR A 468 -35.28 23.64 21.10
C THR A 468 -36.41 24.03 20.15
N GLY A 469 -37.46 23.20 20.08
CA GLY A 469 -38.84 23.55 20.48
C GLY A 469 -39.69 24.57 19.67
N GLN A 470 -40.83 24.05 19.16
CA GLN A 470 -42.21 24.63 19.12
C GLN A 470 -42.45 25.89 18.23
N GLN A 471 -43.57 26.16 17.53
CA GLN A 471 -44.94 25.64 17.41
C GLN A 471 -45.61 26.32 16.16
N VAL A 472 -46.46 25.56 15.41
CA VAL A 472 -47.82 25.85 14.83
C VAL A 472 -48.17 27.34 14.49
N ILE A 473 -48.67 27.75 13.30
CA ILE A 473 -50.10 27.81 12.82
C ILE A 473 -50.21 28.28 11.33
N SER A 474 -51.25 27.79 10.65
CA SER A 474 -51.84 28.07 9.30
C SER A 474 -52.04 29.55 8.88
N SER A 475 -52.10 29.93 7.59
CA SER A 475 -53.29 29.84 6.69
C SER A 475 -53.04 30.54 5.33
N GLN A 476 -53.79 30.16 4.27
CA GLN A 476 -53.74 30.62 2.85
C GLN A 476 -54.53 31.95 2.59
N PRO A 477 -54.81 32.40 1.33
CA PRO A 477 -53.97 32.81 0.17
C PRO A 477 -54.42 34.18 -0.43
N GLU A 478 -53.68 34.83 -1.36
CA GLU A 478 -54.26 35.73 -2.40
C GLU A 478 -53.29 35.98 -3.60
N ASN A 479 -53.89 36.40 -4.72
CA ASN A 479 -53.45 36.38 -6.14
C ASN A 479 -52.47 37.49 -6.60
N GLY A 480 -51.74 37.24 -7.71
CA GLY A 480 -51.41 38.25 -8.73
C GLY A 480 -49.94 38.31 -9.21
N PRO A 481 -49.64 38.54 -10.51
CA PRO A 481 -48.43 38.05 -11.18
C PRO A 481 -47.27 39.07 -11.29
N GLY A 482 -46.04 38.57 -11.33
CA GLY A 482 -44.83 39.35 -11.62
C GLY A 482 -43.63 38.45 -11.91
N GLU A 483 -42.96 38.72 -13.04
CA GLU A 483 -41.84 37.99 -13.66
C GLU A 483 -40.50 38.08 -12.88
N PRO A 484 -39.44 37.34 -13.29
CA PRO A 484 -38.69 36.48 -12.39
C PRO A 484 -37.40 37.10 -11.85
N SER A 485 -36.97 36.67 -10.66
CA SER A 485 -35.58 36.77 -10.19
C SER A 485 -35.29 35.72 -9.12
N VAL A 486 -34.41 34.78 -9.51
CA VAL A 486 -33.32 34.12 -8.76
C VAL A 486 -33.60 33.45 -7.39
N GLU A 487 -33.17 32.18 -7.33
CA GLU A 487 -32.43 31.49 -6.24
C GLU A 487 -33.03 30.23 -5.59
N CYS A 488 -32.19 29.16 -5.67
CA CYS A 488 -32.05 27.96 -4.82
C CYS A 488 -33.26 27.02 -4.62
N GLY A 489 -33.14 25.69 -4.64
CA GLY A 489 -31.99 24.80 -4.56
C GLY A 489 -32.47 23.46 -3.98
N LYS A 490 -31.84 22.36 -4.41
CA LYS A 490 -31.67 21.08 -3.68
C LYS A 490 -30.88 20.13 -4.59
N GLN A 491 -29.57 20.34 -4.68
CA GLN A 491 -28.66 19.30 -5.16
C GLN A 491 -28.45 18.32 -4.00
N MET A 492 -28.91 17.07 -4.19
CA MET A 492 -28.49 15.97 -3.33
C MET A 492 -27.04 15.63 -3.69
N ASN A 493 -26.11 15.93 -2.80
CA ASN A 493 -24.71 15.52 -2.92
C ASN A 493 -24.59 14.00 -2.71
N GLY A 494 -24.76 13.24 -3.79
CA GLY A 494 -24.41 11.83 -3.88
C GLY A 494 -23.00 11.64 -4.47
N THR A 495 -21.97 12.18 -3.83
CA THR A 495 -20.59 12.00 -4.32
C THR A 495 -20.08 10.61 -3.94
N LEU A 496 -20.10 9.68 -4.90
CA LEU A 496 -19.42 8.39 -4.74
C LEU A 496 -17.89 8.62 -4.69
N PRO A 497 -17.15 8.00 -3.74
CA PRO A 497 -15.75 8.29 -3.54
C PRO A 497 -14.90 7.88 -4.75
N LEU A 498 -14.07 8.82 -5.22
CA LEU A 498 -13.03 8.57 -6.22
C LEU A 498 -12.01 7.55 -5.71
N VAL A 499 -11.56 6.65 -6.58
CA VAL A 499 -10.73 5.50 -6.17
C VAL A 499 -9.25 5.90 -6.13
N SER A 500 -8.67 5.88 -4.93
CA SER A 500 -7.21 5.79 -4.76
C SER A 500 -6.77 4.35 -5.05
N GLY A 501 -6.01 4.15 -6.13
CA GLY A 501 -5.52 2.84 -6.53
C GLY A 501 -4.49 2.29 -5.54
N THR A 502 -4.88 1.41 -4.63
CA THR A 502 -3.96 0.56 -3.87
C THR A 502 -3.95 -0.85 -4.46
N VAL A 503 -2.76 -1.30 -4.85
CA VAL A 503 -2.50 -2.60 -5.46
C VAL A 503 -2.34 -3.64 -4.35
N THR A 504 -3.22 -4.62 -4.28
CA THR A 504 -3.00 -5.88 -3.56
C THR A 504 -2.78 -7.00 -4.58
N PRO A 505 -1.61 -7.66 -4.61
CA PRO A 505 -1.37 -8.77 -5.53
C PRO A 505 -2.02 -10.07 -5.00
N PRO A 506 -2.62 -10.90 -5.87
CA PRO A 506 -3.09 -12.23 -5.49
C PRO A 506 -1.91 -13.21 -5.33
N PRO A 507 -2.04 -14.26 -4.50
CA PRO A 507 -1.05 -15.33 -4.44
C PRO A 507 -1.30 -16.30 -5.61
N GLY A 508 -0.37 -16.40 -6.56
CA GLY A 508 -0.46 -17.41 -7.63
C GLY A 508 0.48 -17.16 -8.79
N ARG A 509 1.36 -18.13 -9.05
CA ARG A 509 2.43 -18.10 -10.06
C ARG A 509 1.88 -18.11 -11.49
N HIS A 510 1.96 -16.99 -12.18
CA HIS A 510 2.16 -16.96 -13.62
C HIS A 510 3.29 -15.98 -13.95
N LYS A 511 4.19 -16.38 -14.87
CA LYS A 511 5.30 -15.55 -15.36
C LYS A 511 4.74 -14.40 -16.22
N ALA A 512 4.17 -13.40 -15.57
CA ALA A 512 4.01 -12.06 -16.12
C ALA A 512 5.19 -11.22 -15.63
N THR A 513 5.72 -10.34 -16.48
CA THR A 513 6.59 -9.25 -16.03
C THR A 513 5.90 -8.56 -14.84
N PRO A 514 6.54 -8.49 -13.66
CA PRO A 514 5.88 -7.98 -12.48
C PRO A 514 5.44 -6.53 -12.75
N PRO A 515 4.20 -6.14 -12.42
CA PRO A 515 3.81 -4.73 -12.50
C PRO A 515 4.81 -3.94 -11.66
N GLN A 516 5.42 -2.89 -12.24
CA GLN A 516 6.32 -2.02 -11.49
C GLN A 516 5.56 -1.49 -10.27
N ARG A 517 5.92 -2.02 -9.10
CA ARG A 517 5.31 -1.61 -7.83
C ARG A 517 5.77 -0.19 -7.54
N THR A 518 4.82 0.69 -7.25
CA THR A 518 5.13 2.05 -6.81
C THR A 518 5.52 2.00 -5.34
N LEU A 519 6.82 2.05 -5.05
CA LEU A 519 7.34 2.27 -3.70
C LEU A 519 6.95 3.68 -3.25
N LYS A 520 6.57 3.84 -1.97
CA LYS A 520 6.24 5.15 -1.41
C LYS A 520 7.50 5.92 -1.02
N SER A 521 8.56 5.21 -0.64
CA SER A 521 9.82 5.75 -0.13
C SER A 521 10.90 5.81 -1.24
N ARG A 522 11.90 6.66 -1.03
CA ARG A 522 13.06 6.82 -1.91
C ARG A 522 14.23 5.96 -1.45
N PHE A 523 14.87 5.32 -2.42
CA PHE A 523 16.05 4.51 -2.21
C PHE A 523 17.18 5.01 -3.09
N CYS A 524 18.40 4.92 -2.58
CA CYS A 524 19.58 5.36 -3.28
C CYS A 524 20.52 4.19 -3.56
N THR A 525 21.34 4.32 -4.60
CA THR A 525 22.49 3.43 -4.82
C THR A 525 23.63 3.82 -3.88
N VAL A 526 24.36 2.81 -3.44
CA VAL A 526 25.67 2.95 -2.79
C VAL A 526 26.70 2.85 -3.91
N MET A 527 27.38 3.96 -4.20
CA MET A 527 28.56 4.01 -5.07
C MET A 527 29.73 4.46 -4.24
#